data_AF-A0A2E6XJ42-F1
#
_entry.id   AF-A0A2E6XJ42-F1
#
_cell.length_a   1.000
_cell.length_b   1.000
_cell.length_c   1.000
_cell.angle_alpha   90.00
_cell.angle_beta   90.00
_cell.angle_gamma   90.00
#
_symmetry.space_group_name_H-M   'P 1'
#
loop_
_entity.id
_entity.type
_entity.pdbx_description
1 polymer ?
#
loop_
_entity_poly.entity_id
_entity_poly.type
_entity_poly.pdbx_seq_one_letter_code
_entity_poly.pdbx_strand_id
1 'polypeptide(L)' 'MLYFNAVGRKLLNFNERSEPLKSEITAHYPEYVAAPPLDDPRWHDTSWTSLKNIIGRQFEESSHRHL' A
#
# COMPACT_ATOMS: atom_id res chain seq x y z
N MET A 1 -9.85 34.69 -7.93
CA MET A 1 -10.76 33.77 -7.23
C MET A 1 -10.06 32.42 -7.14
N LEU A 2 -9.80 31.92 -5.93
CA LEU A 2 -9.04 30.70 -5.71
C LEU A 2 -10.04 29.56 -5.46
N TYR A 3 -10.07 28.57 -6.35
CA TYR A 3 -11.01 27.45 -6.31
C TYR A 3 -10.25 26.18 -5.94
N PHE A 4 -10.67 25.55 -4.84
CA PHE A 4 -10.14 24.27 -4.39
C PHE A 4 -11.22 23.21 -4.57
N ASN A 5 -10.95 22.19 -5.37
CA ASN A 5 -11.76 20.98 -5.41
C ASN A 5 -11.14 19.99 -4.39
N ALA A 6 -11.97 19.23 -3.68
CA ALA A 6 -11.54 18.17 -2.78
C ALA A 6 -11.52 16.78 -3.46
N VAL A 7 -11.85 16.72 -4.74
CA VAL A 7 -11.95 15.51 -5.54
C VAL A 7 -10.66 15.35 -6.33
N GLY A 8 -9.71 14.62 -5.76
CA GLY A 8 -8.40 14.40 -6.37
C GLY A 8 -8.51 13.93 -7.81
N ARG A 9 -7.68 14.47 -8.70
CA ARG A 9 -7.59 14.02 -10.10
C ARG A 9 -6.81 12.70 -10.15
N LYS A 10 -7.39 11.67 -10.79
CA LYS A 10 -6.65 10.46 -11.14
C LYS A 10 -5.62 10.81 -12.23
N LEU A 11 -4.36 10.47 -11.99
CA LEU A 11 -3.28 10.62 -12.97
C LEU A 11 -3.29 9.44 -13.94
N LEU A 12 -3.05 9.71 -15.23
CA LEU A 12 -3.02 8.66 -16.25
C LEU A 12 -1.68 7.95 -16.33
N ASN A 13 -0.59 8.64 -16.01
CA ASN A 13 0.77 8.13 -16.09
C ASN A 13 1.72 8.89 -15.16
N PHE A 14 2.96 8.39 -15.04
CA PHE A 14 4.00 8.98 -14.19
C PHE A 14 4.32 10.44 -14.55
N ASN A 15 4.27 10.80 -15.83
CA ASN A 15 4.68 12.12 -16.32
C ASN A 15 3.71 13.25 -15.93
N GLU A 16 2.46 12.92 -15.60
CA GLU A 16 1.46 13.89 -15.12
C GLU A 16 1.68 14.33 -13.66
N ARG A 17 2.63 13.72 -12.95
CA ARG A 17 2.99 14.08 -11.57
C ARG A 17 3.71 15.43 -11.53
N SER A 18 3.56 16.14 -10.41
CA SER A 18 4.30 17.37 -10.16
C SER A 18 5.80 17.13 -10.14
N GLU A 19 6.58 18.13 -10.56
CA GLU A 19 8.04 18.03 -10.63
C GLU A 19 8.69 17.63 -9.29
N PRO A 20 8.31 18.23 -8.14
CA PRO A 20 8.90 17.85 -6.85
C PRO A 20 8.66 16.38 -6.48
N LEU A 21 7.50 15.83 -6.86
CA LEU A 21 7.19 14.42 -6.59
C LEU A 21 8.01 13.50 -7.49
N LYS A 22 8.20 13.86 -8.76
CA LYS A 22 9.04 13.08 -9.68
C LYS A 22 10.50 13.09 -9.24
N SER A 23 11.02 14.23 -8.79
CA SER A 23 12.41 14.33 -8.31
C SER A 23 12.64 13.47 -7.07
N GLU A 24 11.71 13.50 -6.11
CA GLU A 24 11.78 12.69 -4.89
C GLU A 24 11.77 11.19 -5.21
N ILE A 25 10.83 10.76 -6.07
CA ILE A 25 10.72 9.35 -6.47
C ILE A 25 11.99 8.90 -7.19
N THR A 26 12.54 9.74 -8.07
CA THR A 26 13.76 9.39 -8.81
C THR A 26 14.98 9.29 -7.89
N ALA A 27 15.06 10.16 -6.87
CA ALA A 27 16.18 10.21 -5.94
C ALA A 27 16.15 9.09 -4.87
N HIS A 28 14.96 8.74 -4.37
CA HIS A 28 14.83 7.89 -3.18
C HIS A 28 14.03 6.61 -3.38
N TYR A 29 13.17 6.55 -4.40
CA TYR A 29 12.20 5.47 -4.60
C TYR A 29 12.09 5.05 -6.09
N PRO A 30 13.21 4.78 -6.78
CA PRO A 30 13.22 4.57 -8.24
C PRO A 30 12.34 3.40 -8.70
N GLU A 31 12.05 2.43 -7.83
CA GLU A 31 11.15 1.31 -8.09
C GLU A 31 9.68 1.71 -8.30
N TYR A 32 9.27 2.93 -7.89
CA TYR A 32 7.91 3.45 -8.03
C TYR A 32 7.69 4.30 -9.30
N VAL A 33 8.68 4.34 -10.20
CA VAL A 33 8.56 4.98 -11.50
C VAL A 33 7.63 4.18 -12.42
N ALA A 34 7.64 2.86 -12.28
CA ALA A 34 6.76 1.95 -13.01
C ALA A 34 5.68 1.37 -12.09
N ALA A 35 4.55 0.97 -12.70
CA ALA A 35 3.59 0.13 -12.00
C ALA A 35 4.22 -1.24 -11.69
N PRO A 36 3.86 -1.89 -10.58
CA PRO A 36 4.31 -3.25 -10.31
C PRO A 36 3.89 -4.19 -11.47
N PRO A 37 4.67 -5.25 -11.74
CA PRO A 37 4.28 -6.30 -12.67
C PRO A 37 2.92 -6.89 -12.30
N LEU A 38 2.18 -7.39 -13.29
CA LEU A 38 0.88 -8.03 -13.03
C LEU A 38 1.04 -9.27 -12.14
N ASP A 39 2.12 -10.01 -12.34
CA ASP A 39 2.47 -11.22 -11.58
C ASP A 39 3.46 -10.91 -10.45
N ASP A 40 3.21 -9.84 -9.68
CA ASP A 40 4.07 -9.47 -8.56
C ASP A 40 4.07 -10.58 -7.48
N PRO A 41 5.21 -11.24 -7.22
CA PRO A 41 5.28 -12.36 -6.28
C PRO A 41 5.31 -11.90 -4.82
N ARG A 42 5.36 -10.59 -4.55
CA ARG A 42 5.35 -10.06 -3.19
C ARG A 42 4.06 -10.48 -2.49
N TRP A 43 4.21 -11.04 -1.29
CA TRP A 43 3.09 -11.52 -0.49
C TRP A 43 2.06 -10.42 -0.27
N HIS A 44 0.81 -10.68 -0.65
CA HIS A 44 -0.30 -9.76 -0.41
C HIS A 44 -0.75 -9.90 1.04
N ASP A 45 -0.17 -9.11 1.95
CA ASP A 45 -0.76 -8.96 3.28
C ASP A 45 -1.90 -7.93 3.20
N THR A 46 -3.07 -8.33 3.67
CA THR A 46 -4.23 -7.44 3.76
C THR A 46 -4.56 -7.27 5.23
N SER A 47 -5.15 -6.13 5.61
CA SER A 47 -5.58 -5.92 7.00
C SER A 47 -6.47 -7.05 7.53
N TRP A 48 -7.19 -7.75 6.63
CA TRP A 48 -7.97 -8.94 6.95
C TRP A 48 -7.13 -10.17 7.23
N THR A 49 -6.08 -10.42 6.44
CA THR A 49 -5.11 -11.50 6.67
C THR A 49 -4.41 -11.31 8.02
N SER A 50 -3.94 -10.10 8.30
CA SER A 50 -3.30 -9.79 9.59
C SER A 50 -4.28 -9.95 10.77
N LEU A 51 -5.53 -9.49 10.63
CA LEU A 51 -6.57 -9.68 11.65
C LEU A 51 -6.86 -11.16 11.91
N LYS A 52 -7.00 -11.98 10.86
CA LYS A 52 -7.18 -13.43 10.98
C LYS A 52 -6.03 -14.09 11.73
N ASN A 53 -4.80 -13.68 11.46
CA ASN A 53 -3.62 -14.21 12.15
C ASN A 53 -3.64 -13.87 13.65
N ILE A 54 -4.06 -12.65 14.01
CA ILE A 54 -4.21 -12.23 15.41
C ILE A 54 -5.29 -13.08 16.10
N ILE A 55 -6.47 -13.20 15.49
CA ILE A 55 -7.57 -13.99 16.03
C ILE A 55 -7.17 -15.46 16.19
N GLY A 56 -6.56 -16.05 15.14
CA GLY A 56 -6.08 -17.43 15.17
C GLY A 56 -5.07 -17.67 16.28
N ARG A 57 -4.10 -16.77 16.46
CA ARG A 57 -3.12 -16.85 17.55
C ARG A 57 -3.79 -16.84 18.93
N GLN A 58 -4.80 -15.99 19.12
CA GLN A 58 -5.56 -15.95 20.38
C GLN A 58 -6.32 -17.26 20.65
N PHE A 59 -6.87 -17.90 19.62
CA PHE A 59 -7.53 -19.21 19.76
C PHE A 59 -6.56 -20.33 20.19
N GLU A 60 -5.37 -20.37 19.59
CA GLU A 60 -4.33 -21.34 19.98
C GLU A 60 -3.88 -21.12 21.44
N GLU A 61 -3.59 -19.87 21.81
CA GLU A 61 -3.21 -19.50 23.19
C GLU A 61 -4.30 -19.81 24.24
N SER A 62 -5.57 -19.74 23.83
CA SER A 62 -6.71 -20.06 24.71
C SER A 62 -6.86 -21.56 24.91
N SER A 63 -6.66 -22.34 23.84
CA SER A 63 -6.72 -23.80 23.86
C SER A 63 -5.59 -24.41 24.70
N HIS A 64 -4.38 -23.84 24.62
CA HIS A 64 -3.22 -24.27 25.41
C HIS A 64 -3.31 -23.92 26.90
N ARG A 65 -4.15 -22.96 27.31
CA ARG A 65 -4.37 -22.60 28.72
C ARG A 65 -5.39 -23.48 29.45
N HIS A 66 -6.06 -24.39 28.74
CA HIS A 66 -7.10 -25.27 29.28
C HIS A 66 -6.67 -26.75 29.39
N LEU A 67 -5.36 -27.03 29.20
CA LEU A 67 -4.69 -28.30 29.50
C LEU A 67 -3.69 -28.07 30.65
#